data_AF-X1SMX4-F1
#
_entry.id   AF-X1SMX4-F1
#
_cell.length_a   1.000
_cell.length_b   1.000
_cell.length_c   1.000
_cell.angle_alpha   90.00
_cell.angle_beta   90.00
_cell.angle_gamma   90.00
#
_symmetry.space_group_name_H-M   'P 1'
#
loop_
_entity.id
_entity.type
_entity.pdbx_description
1 polymer ?
#
loop_
_entity_poly.entity_id
_entity_poly.type
_entity_poly.pdbx_seq_one_letter_code
_entity_poly.pdbx_strand_id
1 'polypeptide(L)' 'FLFKDFEDMYGGMWAFEPDPIKAAHLMIEHIDKKRKALGIDKARERVLYDMAMRRELEAV' A
#
# COMPACT_ATOMS: atom_id res chain seq x y z
N PHE A 1 3.17 -4.69 22.30
CA PHE A 1 4.07 -3.59 21.88
C PHE A 1 4.57 -3.73 20.45
N LEU A 2 5.50 -4.64 20.13
CA LEU A 2 6.09 -4.75 18.77
C LEU A 2 5.12 -5.12 17.63
N PHE A 3 4.01 -5.78 17.96
CA PHE A 3 3.01 -6.22 17.00
C PHE A 3 1.95 -5.11 16.80
N LYS A 4 0.83 -5.09 17.53
CA LYS A 4 -0.26 -4.14 17.27
C LYS A 4 0.06 -2.67 17.60
N ASP A 5 0.67 -2.42 18.76
CA ASP A 5 0.85 -1.04 19.24
C ASP A 5 1.80 -0.20 18.34
N PHE A 6 2.73 -0.85 17.63
CA PHE A 6 3.61 -0.19 16.66
C PHE A 6 2.90 0.17 15.35
N GLU A 7 1.91 -0.62 14.94
CA GLU A 7 1.12 -0.32 13.74
C GLU A 7 0.37 1.00 13.92
N ASP A 8 -0.20 1.24 15.10
CA ASP A 8 -0.96 2.45 15.41
C ASP A 8 -0.06 3.69 15.53
N MET A 9 1.15 3.55 16.08
CA MET A 9 2.08 4.67 16.25
C MET A 9 2.85 5.04 14.98
N TYR A 10 3.26 4.04 14.18
CA TYR A 10 4.24 4.23 13.11
C TYR A 10 3.78 3.71 11.74
N GLY A 11 2.61 3.08 11.65
CA GLY A 11 2.10 2.49 10.40
C GLY A 11 2.82 1.20 9.97
N GLY A 12 3.60 0.59 10.86
CA GLY A 12 4.33 -0.64 10.63
C GLY A 12 4.47 -1.47 11.90
N MET A 13 4.43 -2.79 11.77
CA MET A 13 4.60 -3.72 12.88
C MET A 13 5.51 -4.88 12.52
N TRP A 14 6.05 -5.53 13.54
CA TRP A 14 6.74 -6.81 13.37
C TRP A 14 5.72 -7.93 13.30
N ALA A 15 6.07 -9.03 12.62
CA ALA A 15 5.31 -10.27 12.61
C ALA A 15 6.31 -11.43 12.68
N PHE A 16 5.96 -12.50 13.42
CA PHE A 16 6.77 -13.71 13.51
C PHE A 16 5.89 -14.92 13.25
N GLU A 17 6.27 -15.71 12.26
CA GLU A 17 5.59 -16.94 11.88
C GLU A 17 6.65 -17.96 11.43
N PRO A 18 6.76 -19.12 12.10
CA PRO A 18 7.74 -20.15 11.75
C PRO A 18 7.42 -20.89 10.44
N ASP A 19 6.15 -20.94 10.03
CA ASP A 19 5.76 -21.54 8.75
C ASP A 19 5.99 -20.53 7.61
N PRO A 20 6.90 -20.81 6.65
CA PRO A 20 7.22 -19.87 5.58
C PRO A 20 6.03 -19.56 4.67
N ILE A 21 5.07 -20.48 4.50
CA ILE A 21 3.89 -20.26 3.66
C ILE A 21 2.95 -19.28 4.35
N LYS A 22 2.72 -19.47 5.65
CA LYS A 22 1.90 -18.54 6.44
C LYS A 22 2.57 -17.17 6.55
N ALA A 23 3.89 -17.13 6.71
CA ALA A 23 4.64 -15.88 6.70
C ALA A 23 4.45 -15.12 5.36
N ALA A 24 4.48 -15.84 4.24
CA ALA A 24 4.20 -15.25 2.92
C ALA A 24 2.77 -14.69 2.83
N HIS A 25 1.78 -15.43 3.32
CA HIS A 25 0.40 -14.93 3.35
C HIS A 25 0.24 -13.68 4.23
N LEU A 26 0.87 -13.63 5.41
CA LEU A 26 0.85 -12.43 6.27
C LEU A 26 1.44 -11.20 5.57
N MET A 27 2.52 -11.37 4.79
CA MET A 27 3.11 -10.28 4.00
C MET A 27 2.15 -9.79 2.91
N ILE A 28 1.53 -10.71 2.16
CA ILE A 28 0.52 -10.37 1.13
C ILE A 28 -0.69 -9.67 1.78
N GLU A 29 -1.19 -10.25 2.88
CA GLU A 29 -2.10 -9.69 3.89
C GLU A 29 -1.94 -8.17 4.06
N HIS A 30 -0.74 -7.84 4.51
CA HIS A 30 -0.37 -6.48 4.87
C HIS A 30 -0.22 -5.57 3.64
N ILE A 31 0.32 -6.09 2.53
CA ILE A 31 0.45 -5.33 1.27
C ILE A 31 -0.92 -4.95 0.72
N ASP A 32 -1.88 -5.87 0.70
CA ASP A 32 -3.21 -5.61 0.16
C ASP A 32 -4.01 -4.65 1.05
N LYS A 33 -3.88 -4.75 2.37
CA LYS A 33 -4.40 -3.73 3.31
C LYS A 33 -3.87 -2.33 2.96
N LYS A 34 -2.57 -2.21 2.70
CA LYS A 34 -1.93 -0.92 2.31
C LYS A 34 -2.36 -0.45 0.93
N ARG A 35 -2.46 -1.34 -0.06
CA ARG A 35 -2.96 -1.00 -1.41
C ARG A 35 -4.38 -0.45 -1.35
N LYS A 36 -5.24 -1.06 -0.54
CA LYS A 36 -6.61 -0.59 -0.34
C LYS A 36 -6.66 0.76 0.36
N ALA A 37 -5.84 0.98 1.39
CA ALA A 37 -5.74 2.26 2.09
C ALA A 37 -5.26 3.40 1.15
N LEU A 38 -4.39 3.08 0.19
CA LEU A 38 -3.87 4.03 -0.80
C LEU A 38 -4.75 4.15 -2.07
N GLY A 39 -5.81 3.34 -2.20
CA GLY A 39 -6.68 3.33 -3.39
C GLY A 39 -6.01 2.81 -4.67
N ILE A 40 -4.97 1.98 -4.53
CA ILE A 40 -4.23 1.34 -5.65
C ILE A 40 -4.49 -0.18 -5.70
N ASP A 41 -5.56 -0.64 -5.07
CA ASP A 41 -6.03 -2.01 -5.11
C ASP A 41 -6.52 -2.44 -6.50
N LYS A 42 -6.91 -1.48 -7.34
CA LYS A 42 -7.33 -1.69 -8.72
C LYS A 42 -6.30 -1.15 -9.69
N ALA A 43 -6.15 -1.83 -10.82
CA ALA A 43 -5.38 -1.31 -11.94
C ALA A 43 -6.04 0.00 -12.42
N ARG A 44 -5.40 1.15 -12.18
CA ARG A 44 -5.78 2.41 -12.81
C ARG A 44 -5.60 2.28 -14.33
N GLU A 45 -6.54 2.85 -15.08
CA GLU A 45 -6.33 3.02 -16.52
C GLU A 45 -5.04 3.81 -16.75
N ARG A 46 -4.17 3.27 -17.60
CA ARG A 46 -2.92 3.94 -17.97
C ARG A 46 -3.29 5.11 -18.89
N VAL A 47 -3.43 6.29 -18.33
CA VAL A 47 -3.67 7.51 -19.10
C VAL A 47 -2.34 8.08 -19.59
N LEU A 48 -2.20 8.25 -20.90
CA LEU A 48 -1.08 8.97 -21.50
C LEU A 48 -1.35 10.47 -21.32
N TYR A 49 -0.65 11.11 -20.38
CA TYR A 49 -0.74 12.55 -20.21
C TYR A 49 0.15 13.27 -21.23
N ASP A 50 -0.46 14.05 -22.12
CA ASP A 50 0.27 14.95 -23.01
C ASP A 50 0.72 16.23 -22.28
N MET A 51 1.48 17.08 -22.98
CA MET A 51 2.02 18.34 -22.41
C MET A 51 0.94 19.38 -22.11
N ALA A 52 -0.24 19.31 -22.75
CA ALA A 52 -1.35 20.22 -22.48
C ALA A 52 -2.06 19.83 -21.18
N MET A 53 -2.37 18.54 -21.01
CA MET A 53 -2.99 17.99 -19.80
C MET A 53 -2.14 18.21 -18.55
N ARG A 54 -0.80 18.17 -18.67
CA ARG A 54 0.09 18.49 -17.53
C ARG A 54 -0.01 19.95 -17.07
N ARG A 55 -0.17 20.89 -17.99
CA ARG A 55 -0.27 22.33 -17.66
C ARG A 55 -1.58 22.66 -16.97
N GLU A 56 -2.67 21.97 -17.32
CA GLU A 56 -3.97 22.15 -16.66
C GLU A 56 -3.98 21.64 -15.21
N LEU A 57 -3.20 20.58 -14.91
CA LEU A 57 -3.08 20.04 -13.56
C LEU A 57 -2.32 20.95 -12.59
N GLU A 58 -1.38 21.78 -13.07
CA GLU A 58 -0.61 22.73 -12.25
C GLU A 58 -1.37 24.05 -11.99
N ALA A 59 -2.49 24.28 -12.69
CA ALA A 59 -3.26 25.52 -12.61
C ALA A 59 -4.36 25.51 -11.52
N VAL A 60 -4.48 24.44 -10.74
CA VAL A 60 -5.45 24.24 -9.63
C VAL A 60 -4.72 24.21 -8.30
#